data_AF-L0K0M1-F1
#
_entry.id   AF-L0K0M1-F1
#
_cell.length_a   1.000
_cell.length_b   1.000
_cell.length_c   1.000
_cell.angle_alpha   90.00
_cell.angle_beta   90.00
_cell.angle_gamma   90.00
#
_symmetry.space_group_name_H-M   'P 1'
#
loop_
_entity.id
_entity.type
_entity.pdbx_description
1 polymer ?
#
loop_
_entity_poly.entity_id
_entity_poly.type
_entity_poly.pdbx_seq_one_letter_code
_entity_poly.pdbx_strand_id
1 'polypeptide(L)'
;MRWVLAWLSSRLDGSQTDGTADQELPRQTELVEGIIREQLEFTRIDEQPYTYPTEAVAEIKQLKRERRHDEVEELLLWCIDFVEAEADDKGYDEPPHVYYRHLAIVYRKECRYEDEVELLERYLRICETLGGEPSTVMRDRLERARELADN
;
A
#
# COMPACT_ATOMS: atom_id res chain seq x y z
N MET A 1 41.50 -5.85 6.22
CA MET A 1 42.41 -5.24 5.23
C MET A 1 43.49 -6.23 4.86
N ARG A 2 43.42 -6.88 3.68
CA ARG A 2 44.59 -7.43 2.96
C ARG A 2 44.14 -8.26 1.73
N TRP A 3 44.47 -7.74 0.54
CA TRP A 3 44.62 -8.42 -0.76
C TRP A 3 43.34 -8.87 -1.50
N VAL A 4 42.62 -7.95 -2.14
CA VAL A 4 42.65 -7.76 -3.61
C VAL A 4 43.98 -8.17 -4.29
N LEU A 5 43.89 -8.87 -5.43
CA LEU A 5 44.93 -9.30 -6.38
C LEU A 5 45.41 -10.77 -6.26
N ALA A 6 44.61 -11.68 -6.79
CA ALA A 6 45.09 -12.92 -7.41
C ALA A 6 44.35 -13.13 -8.74
N TRP A 7 44.57 -12.17 -9.64
CA TRP A 7 44.15 -12.24 -11.04
C TRP A 7 45.31 -12.88 -11.83
N LEU A 8 44.98 -13.98 -12.52
CA LEU A 8 45.67 -14.61 -13.66
C LEU A 8 47.10 -15.16 -13.50
N SER A 9 47.20 -16.50 -13.55
CA SER A 9 47.89 -17.14 -14.68
C SER A 9 47.56 -18.63 -14.78
N SER A 10 47.35 -19.08 -16.01
CA SER A 10 47.27 -20.47 -16.47
C SER A 10 45.95 -21.21 -16.24
N ARG A 11 45.10 -21.25 -17.26
CA ARG A 11 45.22 -22.27 -18.31
C ARG A 11 44.22 -22.01 -19.45
N LEU A 12 44.74 -21.55 -20.58
CA LEU A 12 44.09 -21.72 -21.89
C LEU A 12 44.24 -23.19 -22.29
N ASP A 13 43.15 -23.86 -22.66
CA ASP A 13 42.95 -24.41 -24.00
C ASP A 13 41.55 -25.04 -24.12
N GLY A 14 40.86 -24.85 -25.24
CA GLY A 14 39.63 -25.60 -25.57
C GLY A 14 38.42 -24.75 -25.94
N SER A 15 38.45 -24.15 -27.12
CA SER A 15 37.30 -23.65 -27.87
C SER A 15 36.30 -24.76 -28.22
N GLN A 16 35.00 -24.57 -27.99
CA GLN A 16 33.96 -24.53 -29.04
C GLN A 16 32.57 -24.29 -28.41
N THR A 17 31.81 -23.42 -29.08
CA THR A 17 30.47 -22.92 -28.78
C THR A 17 29.39 -24.00 -28.86
N ASP A 18 28.46 -24.02 -27.92
CA ASP A 18 27.01 -24.09 -28.22
C ASP A 18 26.18 -23.87 -26.94
N GLY A 19 25.10 -23.10 -27.08
CA GLY A 19 23.86 -23.31 -26.35
C GLY A 19 23.81 -23.14 -24.83
N THR A 20 23.00 -22.15 -24.43
CA THR A 20 21.92 -22.29 -23.44
C THR A 20 22.13 -21.64 -22.07
N ALA A 21 21.26 -20.66 -21.84
CA ALA A 21 20.71 -20.19 -20.57
C ALA A 21 21.64 -19.44 -19.62
N ASP A 22 21.52 -18.11 -19.68
CA ASP A 22 21.31 -17.25 -18.51
C ASP A 22 20.62 -18.03 -17.39
N GLN A 23 21.41 -18.45 -16.41
CA GLN A 23 20.89 -18.84 -15.11
C GLN A 23 20.97 -17.60 -14.24
N GLU A 24 20.09 -16.63 -14.54
CA GLU A 24 19.70 -15.58 -13.62
C GLU A 24 19.35 -16.25 -12.29
N LEU A 25 20.17 -15.98 -11.26
CA LEU A 25 19.82 -16.32 -9.89
C LEU A 25 18.47 -15.65 -9.59
N PRO A 26 17.42 -16.41 -9.21
CA PRO A 26 16.14 -15.80 -8.89
C PRO A 26 16.33 -14.83 -7.74
N ARG A 27 15.98 -13.57 -8.04
CA ARG A 27 16.05 -12.42 -7.14
C ARG A 27 15.25 -12.78 -5.89
N GLN A 28 15.87 -12.68 -4.72
CA GLN A 28 15.21 -12.89 -3.43
C GLN A 28 14.06 -11.90 -3.13
N THR A 29 13.58 -11.16 -4.14
CA THR A 29 12.55 -10.13 -4.06
C THR A 29 11.14 -10.69 -4.24
N GLU A 30 10.95 -11.77 -5.02
CA GLU A 30 9.61 -12.34 -5.26
C GLU A 30 9.01 -13.06 -4.03
N LEU A 31 9.85 -13.50 -3.08
CA LEU A 31 9.35 -14.14 -1.86
C LEU A 31 8.85 -13.11 -0.83
N VAL A 32 9.41 -11.90 -0.83
CA VAL A 32 9.03 -10.84 0.12
C VAL A 32 7.71 -10.20 -0.32
N GLU A 33 7.48 -10.08 -1.63
CA GLU A 33 6.21 -9.61 -2.19
C GLU A 33 5.06 -10.58 -1.92
N GLY A 34 5.32 -11.89 -1.86
CA GLY A 34 4.33 -12.89 -1.45
C GLY A 34 3.98 -12.82 0.04
N ILE A 35 4.98 -12.59 0.91
CA ILE A 35 4.78 -12.54 2.38
C ILE A 35 4.04 -11.26 2.81
N ILE A 36 4.24 -10.13 2.12
CA ILE A 36 3.50 -8.89 2.40
C ILE A 36 2.01 -9.05 2.03
N ARG A 37 1.67 -9.87 1.03
CA ARG A 37 0.30 -10.11 0.57
C ARG A 37 -0.49 -11.07 1.46
N GLU A 38 0.17 -12.06 2.04
CA GLU A 38 -0.51 -13.14 2.79
C GLU A 38 -0.70 -12.86 4.29
N GLN A 39 -0.03 -11.84 4.85
CA GLN A 39 -0.11 -11.52 6.30
C GLN A 39 -1.00 -10.31 6.62
N LEU A 40 -1.44 -9.52 5.64
CA LEU A 40 -2.12 -8.24 5.87
C LEU A 40 -3.56 -8.16 5.36
N GLU A 41 -4.07 -9.16 4.66
CA GLU A 41 -5.38 -9.10 4.02
C GLU A 41 -6.27 -10.26 4.51
N PHE A 42 -7.38 -9.91 5.17
CA PHE A 42 -8.63 -10.66 5.41
C PHE A 42 -9.16 -10.73 6.84
N THR A 43 -8.42 -10.38 7.89
CA THR A 43 -8.98 -10.51 9.26
C THR A 43 -9.94 -9.41 9.68
N ARG A 44 -9.99 -8.25 9.01
CA ARG A 44 -10.85 -7.13 9.44
C ARG A 44 -12.29 -7.20 8.96
N ILE A 45 -12.57 -7.84 7.81
CA ILE A 45 -13.88 -7.72 7.16
C ILE A 45 -14.99 -8.31 8.06
N ASP A 46 -14.69 -9.38 8.80
CA ASP A 46 -15.63 -10.05 9.72
C ASP A 46 -15.73 -9.42 11.12
N GLU A 47 -14.93 -8.39 11.44
CA GLU A 47 -14.88 -7.79 12.80
C GLU A 47 -15.95 -6.70 13.02
N GLN A 48 -16.47 -6.10 11.95
CA GLN A 48 -17.44 -5.02 12.05
C GLN A 48 -18.87 -5.51 11.80
N PRO A 49 -19.88 -4.98 12.51
CA PRO A 49 -21.27 -5.43 12.40
C PRO A 49 -21.97 -5.00 11.09
N TYR A 50 -21.25 -4.39 10.15
CA TYR A 50 -21.81 -3.80 8.93
C TYR A 50 -21.61 -4.70 7.73
N THR A 51 -22.62 -4.74 6.85
CA THR A 51 -22.48 -5.44 5.56
C THR A 51 -21.94 -4.52 4.48
N TYR A 52 -22.19 -3.21 4.57
CA TYR A 52 -21.76 -2.21 3.59
C TYR A 52 -21.19 -0.94 4.24
N PRO A 53 -20.15 -0.32 3.67
CA PRO A 53 -19.56 0.94 4.16
C PRO A 53 -20.54 2.12 4.29
N THR A 54 -21.63 2.11 3.52
CA THR A 54 -22.67 3.15 3.57
C THR A 54 -23.45 3.15 4.89
N GLU A 55 -23.55 2.00 5.55
CA GLU A 55 -24.23 1.83 6.85
C GLU A 55 -23.37 2.39 8.00
N ALA A 56 -22.04 2.25 7.88
CA ALA A 56 -21.06 2.77 8.84
C ALA A 56 -20.98 4.31 8.87
N VAL A 57 -21.51 5.02 7.87
CA VAL A 57 -21.39 6.50 7.75
C VAL A 57 -21.99 7.24 8.96
N ALA A 58 -23.09 6.74 9.54
CA ALA A 58 -23.71 7.33 10.71
C ALA A 58 -22.80 7.21 11.95
N GLU A 59 -22.20 6.03 12.15
CA GLU A 59 -21.28 5.77 13.25
C GLU A 59 -19.97 6.54 13.10
N ILE A 60 -19.38 6.58 11.89
CA ILE A 60 -18.19 7.41 11.60
C ILE A 60 -18.44 8.87 12.01
N LYS A 61 -19.62 9.42 11.70
CA LYS A 61 -19.98 10.79 12.11
C LYS A 61 -20.09 10.92 13.62
N GLN A 62 -20.64 9.92 14.30
CA GLN A 62 -20.79 9.92 15.76
C GLN A 62 -19.43 9.82 16.45
N LEU A 63 -18.58 8.85 16.09
CA LEU A 63 -17.24 8.66 16.64
C LEU A 63 -16.37 9.92 16.48
N LYS A 64 -16.46 10.60 15.32
CA LYS A 64 -15.76 11.88 15.08
C LYS A 64 -16.25 13.02 15.96
N ARG A 65 -17.53 13.03 16.36
CA ARG A 65 -18.07 14.02 17.32
C ARG A 65 -17.59 13.71 18.74
N GLU A 66 -17.50 12.42 19.07
CA GLU A 66 -17.02 11.93 20.37
C GLU A 66 -15.50 12.00 20.52
N ARG A 67 -14.77 12.33 19.44
CA ARG A 67 -13.29 12.32 19.39
C ARG A 67 -12.68 10.96 19.72
N ARG A 68 -13.40 9.88 19.39
CA ARG A 68 -12.92 8.50 19.52
C ARG A 68 -12.12 8.17 18.26
N HIS A 69 -10.88 8.66 18.24
CA HIS A 69 -10.05 8.65 17.04
C HIS A 69 -9.56 7.26 16.65
N ASP A 70 -9.27 6.39 17.63
CA ASP A 70 -8.85 5.01 17.36
C ASP A 70 -9.99 4.21 16.71
N GLU A 71 -11.21 4.32 17.26
CA GLU A 71 -12.37 3.58 16.74
C GLU A 71 -12.83 4.07 15.36
N VAL A 72 -12.73 5.39 15.11
CA VAL A 72 -13.04 5.88 13.76
C VAL A 72 -11.96 5.43 12.76
N GLU A 73 -10.70 5.32 13.18
CA GLU A 73 -9.63 4.78 12.34
C GLU A 73 -9.89 3.32 11.98
N GLU A 74 -10.18 2.47 12.97
CA GLU A 74 -10.52 1.06 12.74
C GLU A 74 -11.70 0.91 11.77
N LEU A 75 -12.78 1.65 11.99
CA LEU A 75 -13.96 1.60 11.13
C LEU A 75 -13.69 2.15 9.71
N LEU A 76 -12.85 3.18 9.58
CA LEU A 76 -12.48 3.72 8.27
C LEU A 76 -11.53 2.80 7.50
N LEU A 77 -10.60 2.12 8.19
CA LEU A 77 -9.75 1.09 7.59
C LEU A 77 -10.59 -0.08 7.08
N TRP A 78 -11.56 -0.54 7.87
CA TRP A 78 -12.52 -1.56 7.41
C TRP A 78 -13.29 -1.12 6.15
N CYS A 79 -13.79 0.12 6.13
CA CYS A 79 -14.46 0.66 4.95
C CYS A 79 -13.53 0.70 3.73
N ILE A 80 -12.25 1.04 3.92
CA ILE A 80 -11.24 1.06 2.86
C ILE A 80 -11.01 -0.34 2.31
N ASP A 81 -10.73 -1.32 3.18
CA ASP A 81 -10.50 -2.71 2.81
C ASP A 81 -11.71 -3.26 2.01
N PHE A 82 -12.94 -2.96 2.45
CA PHE A 82 -14.16 -3.35 1.73
C PHE A 82 -14.24 -2.74 0.32
N VAL A 83 -13.99 -1.43 0.18
CA VAL A 83 -14.15 -0.78 -1.12
C VAL A 83 -13.01 -1.09 -2.09
N GLU A 84 -11.82 -1.41 -1.60
CA GLU A 84 -10.72 -1.92 -2.41
C GLU A 84 -11.10 -3.30 -2.98
N ALA A 85 -11.57 -4.22 -2.12
CA ALA A 85 -12.03 -5.54 -2.56
C ALA A 85 -13.21 -5.46 -3.53
N GLU A 86 -14.16 -4.57 -3.28
CA GLU A 86 -15.30 -4.34 -4.18
C GLU A 86 -14.86 -3.78 -5.54
N ALA A 87 -13.88 -2.86 -5.56
CA ALA A 87 -13.37 -2.28 -6.79
C ALA A 87 -12.65 -3.33 -7.65
N ASP A 88 -11.89 -4.22 -7.03
CA ASP A 88 -11.23 -5.34 -7.71
C ASP A 88 -12.26 -6.33 -8.29
N ASP A 89 -13.25 -6.76 -7.49
CA ASP A 89 -14.29 -7.72 -7.92
C ASP A 89 -15.20 -7.17 -9.03
N LYS A 90 -15.61 -5.90 -8.93
CA LYS A 90 -16.52 -5.27 -9.89
C LYS A 90 -15.79 -4.65 -11.10
N GLY A 91 -14.46 -4.63 -11.08
CA GLY A 91 -13.64 -4.03 -12.13
C GLY A 91 -13.81 -2.52 -12.24
N TYR A 92 -13.87 -1.81 -11.11
CA TYR A 92 -13.84 -0.36 -11.09
C TYR A 92 -12.41 0.15 -11.30
N ASP A 93 -12.26 1.24 -12.05
CA ASP A 93 -10.95 1.85 -12.32
C ASP A 93 -10.36 2.50 -11.05
N GLU A 94 -11.20 2.97 -10.12
CA GLU A 94 -10.77 3.56 -8.85
C GLU A 94 -11.70 3.22 -7.67
N PRO A 95 -11.16 3.04 -6.45
CA PRO A 95 -11.98 2.91 -5.26
C PRO A 95 -12.51 4.28 -4.80
N PRO A 96 -13.68 4.33 -4.13
CA PRO A 96 -14.20 5.54 -3.48
C PRO A 96 -13.20 6.24 -2.54
N HIS A 97 -12.66 7.37 -2.98
CA HIS A 97 -11.67 8.15 -2.22
C HIS A 97 -12.21 8.81 -0.93
N VAL A 98 -13.51 8.76 -0.66
CA VAL A 98 -14.15 9.43 0.49
C VAL A 98 -13.66 8.89 1.83
N TYR A 99 -13.44 7.58 1.94
CA TYR A 99 -12.99 6.94 3.18
C TYR A 99 -11.53 7.29 3.48
N TYR A 100 -10.65 7.20 2.48
CA TYR A 100 -9.27 7.70 2.56
C TYR A 100 -9.20 9.17 2.98
N ARG A 101 -10.06 10.03 2.39
CA ARG A 101 -10.12 11.45 2.78
C ARG A 101 -10.45 11.60 4.27
N HIS A 102 -11.44 10.86 4.75
CA HIS A 102 -11.85 10.96 6.15
C HIS A 102 -10.77 10.47 7.10
N LEU A 103 -10.09 9.37 6.78
CA LEU A 103 -9.03 8.82 7.61
C LEU A 103 -7.80 9.73 7.62
N ALA A 104 -7.39 10.24 6.47
CA ALA A 104 -6.33 11.25 6.39
C ALA A 104 -6.67 12.52 7.20
N ILE A 105 -7.95 12.94 7.31
CA ILE A 105 -8.33 14.07 8.20
C ILE A 105 -8.13 13.70 9.68
N VAL A 106 -8.39 12.46 10.07
CA VAL A 106 -8.17 11.99 11.44
C VAL A 106 -6.67 12.02 11.76
N TYR A 107 -5.83 11.42 10.89
CA TYR A 107 -4.37 11.45 11.04
C TYR A 107 -3.80 12.87 11.14
N ARG A 108 -4.26 13.77 10.29
CA ARG A 108 -3.81 15.16 10.31
C ARG A 108 -4.16 15.91 11.60
N LYS A 109 -5.27 15.55 12.27
CA LYS A 109 -5.66 16.14 13.55
C LYS A 109 -4.83 15.63 14.72
N GLU A 110 -4.37 14.38 14.63
CA GLU A 110 -3.49 13.74 15.61
C GLU A 110 -2.00 13.99 15.32
N CYS A 111 -1.68 14.83 14.33
CA CYS A 111 -0.31 15.07 13.86
C CYS A 111 0.43 13.80 13.41
N ARG A 112 -0.31 12.75 13.02
CA ARG A 112 0.22 11.48 12.50
C ARG A 112 0.47 11.59 11.00
N TYR A 113 1.41 12.45 10.61
CA TYR A 113 1.62 12.78 9.18
C TYR A 113 2.22 11.62 8.39
N GLU A 114 3.05 10.79 9.02
CA GLU A 114 3.62 9.58 8.41
C GLU A 114 2.50 8.60 8.00
N ASP A 115 1.52 8.37 8.88
CA ASP A 115 0.36 7.52 8.59
C ASP A 115 -0.55 8.13 7.50
N GLU A 116 -0.69 9.47 7.47
CA GLU A 116 -1.38 10.16 6.37
C GLU A 116 -0.69 9.92 5.02
N VAL A 117 0.65 9.95 4.99
CA VAL A 117 1.44 9.67 3.79
C VAL A 117 1.24 8.22 3.36
N GLU A 118 1.43 7.25 4.27
CA GLU A 118 1.30 5.82 3.95
C GLU A 118 -0.09 5.48 3.40
N LEU A 119 -1.14 6.03 4.02
CA LEU A 119 -2.52 5.85 3.58
C LEU A 119 -2.76 6.41 2.16
N LEU A 120 -2.27 7.61 1.88
CA LEU A 120 -2.49 8.23 0.59
C LEU A 120 -1.66 7.52 -0.50
N GLU A 121 -0.45 7.09 -0.19
CA GLU A 121 0.34 6.25 -1.11
C GLU A 121 -0.34 4.91 -1.38
N ARG A 122 -0.99 4.29 -0.39
CA ARG A 122 -1.82 3.10 -0.59
C ARG A 122 -2.93 3.36 -1.62
N TYR A 123 -3.68 4.46 -1.50
CA TYR A 123 -4.71 4.82 -2.48
C TYR A 123 -4.15 4.95 -3.90
N LEU A 124 -3.01 5.64 -4.06
CA LEU A 124 -2.37 5.81 -5.37
C LEU A 124 -1.95 4.46 -5.97
N ARG A 125 -1.38 3.55 -5.18
CA ARG A 125 -0.98 2.20 -5.63
C ARG A 125 -2.18 1.37 -6.07
N ILE A 126 -3.29 1.44 -5.36
CA ILE A 126 -4.52 0.72 -5.73
C ILE A 126 -5.09 1.26 -7.04
N CYS A 127 -5.18 2.58 -7.21
CA CYS A 127 -5.61 3.17 -8.48
C CYS A 127 -4.73 2.73 -9.66
N GLU A 128 -3.41 2.72 -9.48
CA GLU A 128 -2.47 2.24 -10.50
C GLU A 128 -2.68 0.76 -10.83
N THR A 129 -2.92 -0.08 -9.81
CA THR A 129 -3.17 -1.52 -9.98
C THR A 129 -4.47 -1.79 -10.74
N LEU A 130 -5.52 -1.01 -10.46
CA LEU A 130 -6.82 -1.10 -11.13
C LEU A 130 -6.82 -0.42 -12.52
N GLY A 131 -5.75 0.30 -12.88
CA GLY A 131 -5.62 0.97 -14.18
C GLY A 131 -6.34 2.33 -14.28
N GLY A 132 -6.85 2.86 -13.17
CA GLY A 132 -7.49 4.17 -13.12
C GLY A 132 -6.52 5.31 -12.83
N GLU A 133 -7.00 6.54 -13.05
CA GLU A 133 -6.25 7.74 -12.69
C GLU A 133 -6.60 8.20 -11.26
N PRO A 134 -5.64 8.25 -10.32
CA PRO A 134 -5.93 8.72 -8.97
C PRO A 134 -6.40 10.17 -8.94
N SER A 135 -7.37 10.45 -8.07
CA SER A 135 -7.93 11.79 -7.87
C SER A 135 -6.86 12.86 -7.61
N THR A 136 -6.92 13.98 -8.34
CA THR A 136 -6.02 15.13 -8.16
C THR A 136 -6.02 15.64 -6.72
N VAL A 137 -7.19 15.69 -6.08
CA VAL A 137 -7.36 16.10 -4.67
C VAL A 137 -6.57 15.20 -3.71
N MET A 138 -6.44 13.90 -4.01
CA MET A 138 -5.65 12.99 -3.19
C MET A 138 -4.14 13.19 -3.43
N ARG A 139 -3.73 13.48 -4.67
CA ARG A 139 -2.33 13.81 -5.00
C ARG A 139 -1.87 15.09 -4.30
N ASP A 140 -2.65 16.18 -4.39
CA ASP A 140 -2.37 17.45 -3.70
C ASP A 140 -2.25 17.24 -2.18
N ARG A 141 -3.10 16.36 -1.65
CA ARG A 141 -3.08 16.05 -0.22
C ARG A 141 -1.84 15.27 0.19
N LEU A 142 -1.41 14.31 -0.63
CA LEU A 142 -0.20 13.54 -0.37
C LEU A 142 1.04 14.45 -0.37
N GLU A 143 1.14 15.37 -1.33
CA GLU A 143 2.21 16.37 -1.35
C GLU A 143 2.22 17.16 -0.03
N ARG A 144 1.06 17.66 0.38
CA ARG A 144 0.97 18.42 1.64
C ARG A 144 1.28 17.58 2.88
N ALA A 145 0.93 16.30 2.89
CA ALA A 145 1.23 15.39 3.99
C ALA A 145 2.75 15.13 4.10
N ARG A 146 3.44 14.95 2.97
CA ARG A 146 4.90 14.79 2.93
C ARG A 146 5.63 16.00 3.49
N GLU A 147 5.24 17.21 3.07
CA GLU A 147 5.79 18.46 3.61
C GLU A 147 5.63 18.60 5.13
N LEU A 148 4.56 18.03 5.70
CA LEU A 148 4.31 18.05 7.14
C LEU A 148 5.06 16.96 7.89
N ALA A 149 5.32 15.81 7.26
CA ALA A 149 6.11 14.73 7.84
C ALA A 149 7.61 15.09 7.88
N ASP A 150 8.09 15.85 6.89
CA ASP A 150 9.48 16.30 6.81
C ASP A 150 9.84 17.45 7.77
N ASN A 151 8.86 18.06 8.44
CA ASN A 151 9.02 19.29 9.23
C ASN A 151 8.75 19.14 10.73
#